data_AF-A0A8J8BPG2-F1
#
_entry.id   AF-A0A8J8BPG2-F1
#
_cell.length_a   1.000
_cell.length_b   1.000
_cell.length_c   1.000
_cell.angle_alpha   90.00
_cell.angle_beta   90.00
_cell.angle_gamma   90.00
#
_symmetry.space_group_name_H-M   'P 1'
#
loop_
_entity.id
_entity.type
_entity.pdbx_description
1 polymer ?
#
loop_
_entity_poly.entity_id
_entity_poly.type
_entity_poly.pdbx_seq_one_letter_code
_entity_poly.pdbx_strand_id
1 'polypeptide(L)'
;MPDISFLRKNVRGIKGVFLTKDGEILDVDVELGEDVKYLSKSISYLLEVICDKKGDVRKLSIVGNDRFFIFFHDSYVLGVITSEDVNVPLLNVVAGRMLEHVEVSKEQMEKLVKEAKDEVLERLDAFIG
;
A
#
# COMPACT_ATOMS: atom_id res chain seq x y z
N MET A 1 6.61 13.53 -7.08
CA MET A 1 5.37 12.75 -7.28
C MET A 1 5.59 11.40 -6.64
N PRO A 2 4.64 10.88 -5.86
CA PRO A 2 4.74 9.53 -5.32
C PRO A 2 4.88 8.53 -6.48
N ASP A 3 5.81 7.60 -6.35
CA ASP A 3 6.21 6.66 -7.40
C ASP A 3 5.92 5.25 -6.91
N ILE A 4 4.88 4.61 -7.47
CA ILE A 4 4.46 3.27 -7.04
C ILE A 4 5.52 2.20 -7.34
N SER A 5 6.50 2.48 -8.19
CA SER A 5 7.63 1.56 -8.43
C SER A 5 8.44 1.30 -7.17
N PHE A 6 8.36 2.21 -6.19
CA PHE A 6 8.99 2.10 -4.90
C PHE A 6 8.57 0.83 -4.14
N LEU A 7 7.29 0.46 -4.19
CA LEU A 7 6.77 -0.76 -3.57
C LEU A 7 7.39 -2.01 -4.19
N ARG A 8 7.39 -2.09 -5.52
CA ARG A 8 7.93 -3.24 -6.27
C ARG A 8 9.44 -3.42 -6.06
N LYS A 9 10.19 -2.33 -5.90
CA LYS A 9 11.64 -2.41 -5.60
C LYS A 9 11.93 -3.00 -4.22
N ASN A 10 11.04 -2.80 -3.25
CA ASN A 10 11.30 -3.16 -1.86
C ASN A 10 10.62 -4.46 -1.42
N VAL A 11 9.50 -4.82 -2.06
CA VAL A 11 8.67 -5.97 -1.70
C VAL A 11 8.53 -6.91 -2.90
N ARG A 12 9.05 -8.12 -2.76
CA ARG A 12 8.85 -9.19 -3.76
C ARG A 12 7.43 -9.74 -3.71
N GLY A 13 6.92 -10.22 -4.84
CA GLY A 13 5.58 -10.81 -4.95
C GLY A 13 4.47 -9.79 -5.24
N ILE A 14 4.79 -8.52 -5.46
CA ILE A 14 3.80 -7.53 -5.92
C ILE A 14 3.46 -7.76 -7.38
N LYS A 15 2.19 -8.02 -7.65
CA LYS A 15 1.61 -8.25 -8.97
C LYS A 15 1.05 -6.98 -9.59
N GLY A 16 0.51 -6.06 -8.80
CA GLY A 16 0.00 -4.79 -9.30
C GLY A 16 -0.17 -3.75 -8.19
N VAL A 17 -0.09 -2.47 -8.57
CA VAL A 17 -0.20 -1.35 -7.63
C VAL A 17 -0.99 -0.21 -8.26
N PHE A 18 -1.79 0.49 -7.46
CA PHE A 18 -2.35 1.77 -7.83
C PHE A 18 -2.39 2.71 -6.62
N LEU A 19 -2.29 4.00 -6.90
CA LEU A 19 -2.42 5.08 -5.94
C LEU A 19 -3.50 6.04 -6.42
N THR A 20 -4.47 6.33 -5.55
CA THR A 20 -5.49 7.35 -5.81
C THR A 20 -5.49 8.41 -4.72
N LYS A 21 -5.97 9.61 -5.06
CA LYS A 21 -6.31 10.68 -4.12
C LYS A 21 -7.70 11.19 -4.45
N ASP A 22 -8.60 11.23 -3.47
CA ASP A 22 -9.99 11.67 -3.65
C ASP A 22 -10.71 10.93 -4.79
N GLY A 23 -10.39 9.65 -4.98
CA GLY A 23 -10.94 8.79 -6.04
C GLY A 23 -10.29 8.93 -7.42
N GLU A 24 -9.41 9.92 -7.62
CA GLU A 24 -8.67 10.14 -8.86
C GLU A 24 -7.35 9.34 -8.86
N ILE A 25 -7.02 8.73 -10.00
CA ILE A 25 -5.80 7.92 -10.15
C ILE A 25 -4.58 8.84 -10.27
N LEU A 26 -3.65 8.74 -9.32
CA LEU A 26 -2.37 9.47 -9.35
C LEU A 26 -1.29 8.68 -10.08
N ASP A 27 -1.25 7.38 -9.86
CA ASP A 27 -0.27 6.47 -10.45
C ASP A 27 -0.86 5.05 -10.46
N VAL A 28 -0.62 4.31 -11.54
CA VAL A 28 -1.19 2.97 -11.71
C VAL A 28 -0.24 2.13 -12.55
N ASP A 29 -0.12 0.87 -12.16
CA ASP A 29 0.57 -0.09 -13.00
C ASP A 29 -0.20 -0.33 -14.29
N VAL A 30 0.50 -0.33 -15.43
CA VAL A 30 -0.10 -0.34 -16.78
C VAL A 30 -1.03 -1.56 -16.98
N GLU A 31 -0.75 -2.66 -16.28
CA GLU A 31 -1.55 -3.89 -16.32
C GLU A 31 -2.92 -3.76 -15.64
N LEU A 32 -3.17 -2.73 -14.83
CA LEU A 32 -4.42 -2.56 -14.08
C LEU A 32 -5.40 -1.54 -14.70
N GLY A 33 -4.93 -0.66 -15.59
CA GLY A 33 -5.75 0.10 -16.55
C GLY A 33 -7.09 0.72 -16.06
N GLU A 34 -8.07 0.76 -16.98
CA GLU A 34 -9.38 1.42 -16.80
C GLU A 34 -10.22 0.82 -15.66
N ASP A 35 -9.99 -0.44 -15.30
CA ASP A 35 -10.73 -1.17 -14.27
C ASP A 35 -10.46 -0.60 -12.86
N VAL A 36 -9.30 0.03 -12.64
CA VAL A 36 -8.93 0.64 -11.35
C VAL A 36 -9.86 1.77 -10.96
N LYS A 37 -10.41 2.51 -11.93
CA LYS A 37 -11.33 3.62 -11.63
C LYS A 37 -12.66 3.13 -11.05
N TYR A 38 -13.14 1.98 -11.51
CA TYR A 38 -14.34 1.36 -10.95
C TYR A 38 -14.07 0.75 -9.58
N LEU A 39 -12.90 0.14 -9.42
CA LEU A 39 -12.45 -0.43 -8.15
C LEU A 39 -12.26 0.63 -7.07
N SER A 40 -11.61 1.75 -7.39
CA SER A 40 -11.37 2.84 -6.44
C SER A 40 -12.68 3.40 -5.90
N LYS A 41 -13.65 3.67 -6.77
CA LYS A 41 -14.96 4.18 -6.38
C LYS A 41 -15.75 3.20 -5.50
N SER A 42 -15.69 1.90 -5.82
CA SER A 42 -16.33 0.85 -5.02
C SER A 42 -15.71 0.74 -3.63
N ILE A 43 -14.38 0.85 -3.55
CA ILE A 43 -13.63 0.88 -2.28
C ILE A 43 -14.02 2.11 -1.46
N SER A 44 -14.10 3.30 -2.07
CA SER A 44 -14.50 4.53 -1.36
C SER A 44 -15.87 4.40 -0.70
N TYR A 45 -16.86 3.87 -1.41
CA TYR A 45 -18.20 3.66 -0.82
C TYR A 45 -18.18 2.66 0.34
N LEU A 46 -17.42 1.57 0.22
CA LEU A 46 -17.28 0.63 1.32
C LEU A 46 -16.67 1.30 2.56
N LEU A 47 -15.68 2.18 2.38
CA LEU A 47 -15.03 2.87 3.49
C LEU A 47 -15.94 3.88 4.16
N GLU A 48 -16.66 4.70 3.39
CA GLU A 48 -17.64 5.64 3.94
C GLU A 48 -18.59 4.92 4.92
N VAL A 49 -19.13 3.77 4.50
CA VAL A 49 -20.03 2.97 5.34
C VAL A 49 -19.36 2.42 6.60
N ILE A 50 -18.09 2.03 6.53
CA ILE A 50 -17.36 1.48 7.69
C ILE A 50 -16.96 2.59 8.65
N CYS A 51 -16.39 3.69 8.13
CA CYS A 51 -15.91 4.83 8.90
C CYS A 51 -17.06 5.47 9.71
N ASP A 52 -18.24 5.63 9.09
CA ASP A 52 -19.45 6.15 9.75
C ASP A 52 -19.86 5.34 10.99
N LYS A 53 -19.51 4.04 11.04
CA LYS A 53 -19.96 3.12 12.10
C LYS A 53 -18.86 2.71 13.09
N LYS A 54 -17.60 2.76 12.68
CA LYS A 54 -16.48 2.12 13.41
C LYS A 54 -15.26 3.02 13.59
N GLY A 55 -15.29 4.25 13.06
CA GLY A 55 -14.14 5.15 13.06
C GLY A 55 -13.13 4.80 11.96
N ASP A 56 -11.94 5.39 12.03
CA ASP A 56 -10.99 5.39 10.92
C ASP A 56 -10.48 3.99 10.54
N VAL A 57 -10.61 3.65 9.26
CA VAL A 57 -10.07 2.43 8.67
C VAL A 57 -8.69 2.73 8.08
N ARG A 58 -7.65 2.05 8.58
CA ARG A 58 -6.28 2.20 8.06
C ARG A 58 -5.91 1.18 6.99
N LYS A 59 -6.58 0.02 6.97
CA LYS A 59 -6.27 -1.06 6.03
C LYS A 59 -7.47 -1.99 5.82
N LEU A 60 -7.67 -2.40 4.57
CA LEU A 60 -8.51 -3.53 4.17
C LEU A 60 -7.64 -4.61 3.52
N SER A 61 -7.96 -5.89 3.78
CA SER A 61 -7.28 -7.02 3.16
C SER A 61 -8.30 -8.02 2.65
N ILE A 62 -8.19 -8.34 1.36
CA ILE A 62 -9.04 -9.30 0.66
C ILE A 62 -8.14 -10.46 0.24
N VAL A 63 -8.52 -11.68 0.62
CA VAL A 63 -7.74 -12.88 0.35
C VAL A 63 -8.52 -13.74 -0.65
N GLY A 64 -7.94 -13.91 -1.85
CA GLY A 64 -8.36 -14.90 -2.83
C GLY A 64 -7.16 -15.74 -3.27
N ASN A 65 -7.13 -16.14 -4.55
CA ASN A 65 -5.93 -16.75 -5.14
C ASN A 65 -4.74 -15.81 -5.09
N ASP A 66 -5.00 -14.52 -5.29
CA ASP A 66 -4.10 -13.42 -4.99
C ASP A 66 -4.59 -12.64 -3.78
N ARG A 67 -3.67 -11.98 -3.10
CA ARG A 67 -3.99 -11.11 -1.96
C ARG A 67 -4.09 -9.69 -2.45
N PHE A 68 -5.12 -8.99 -2.01
CA PHE A 68 -5.31 -7.59 -2.32
C PHE A 68 -5.36 -6.79 -1.02
N PHE A 69 -4.41 -5.87 -0.86
CA PHE A 69 -4.29 -4.99 0.28
C PHE A 69 -4.63 -3.58 -0.15
N ILE A 70 -5.43 -2.89 0.65
CA ILE A 70 -5.78 -1.49 0.43
C ILE A 70 -5.41 -0.74 1.70
N PHE A 71 -4.54 0.25 1.55
CA PHE A 71 -4.05 1.09 2.62
C PHE A 71 -4.62 2.49 2.50
N PHE A 72 -4.95 3.09 3.64
CA PHE A 72 -5.60 4.40 3.72
C PHE A 72 -4.76 5.36 4.55
N HIS A 73 -4.61 6.59 4.04
CA HIS A 73 -4.00 7.68 4.77
C HIS A 73 -4.59 9.00 4.27
N ASP A 74 -5.36 9.68 5.12
CA ASP A 74 -6.14 10.86 4.75
C ASP A 74 -6.97 10.63 3.48
N SER A 75 -6.78 11.44 2.45
CA SER A 75 -7.43 11.32 1.13
C SER A 75 -6.79 10.27 0.21
N TYR A 76 -5.68 9.66 0.61
CA TYR A 76 -4.90 8.75 -0.22
C TYR A 76 -5.31 7.29 -0.01
N VAL A 77 -5.39 6.57 -1.12
CA VAL A 77 -5.63 5.13 -1.16
C VAL A 77 -4.55 4.45 -1.98
N LEU A 78 -3.86 3.49 -1.37
CA LEU A 78 -2.87 2.65 -2.03
C LEU A 78 -3.39 1.22 -2.11
N GLY A 79 -3.66 0.75 -3.32
CA GLY A 79 -4.02 -0.63 -3.60
C GLY A 79 -2.81 -1.44 -4.04
N VAL A 80 -2.62 -2.64 -3.46
CA VAL A 80 -1.51 -3.55 -3.77
C VAL A 80 -2.04 -4.96 -3.94
N ILE A 81 -1.90 -5.51 -5.14
CA ILE A 81 -2.18 -6.91 -5.46
C ILE A 81 -0.87 -7.68 -5.35
N THR A 82 -0.88 -8.80 -4.63
CA THR A 82 0.30 -9.62 -4.37
C THR A 82 0.01 -11.09 -4.56
N SER A 83 1.07 -11.86 -4.79
CA SER A 83 1.05 -13.31 -4.61
C SER A 83 0.77 -13.68 -3.15
N GLU A 84 0.44 -14.95 -2.94
CA GLU A 84 0.14 -15.54 -1.63
C GLU A 84 1.35 -15.55 -0.68
N ASP A 85 2.57 -15.57 -1.21
CA ASP A 85 3.84 -15.70 -0.49
C ASP A 85 4.49 -14.35 -0.14
N VAL A 86 3.78 -13.22 -0.35
CA VAL A 86 4.31 -11.90 -0.02
C VAL A 86 4.68 -11.78 1.46
N ASN A 87 5.80 -11.10 1.74
CA ASN A 87 6.15 -10.71 3.10
C ASN A 87 5.20 -9.58 3.57
N VAL A 88 4.08 -9.97 4.20
CA VAL A 88 3.03 -9.06 4.67
C VAL A 88 3.55 -8.03 5.68
N PRO A 89 4.38 -8.38 6.69
CA PRO A 89 4.99 -7.39 7.58
C PRO A 89 5.77 -6.31 6.83
N LEU A 90 6.65 -6.71 5.90
CA LEU A 90 7.43 -5.77 5.09
C LEU A 90 6.53 -4.91 4.21
N LEU A 91 5.49 -5.50 3.60
CA LEU A 91 4.51 -4.76 2.81
C LEU A 91 3.83 -3.66 3.65
N ASN A 92 3.39 -3.98 4.87
CA ASN A 92 2.74 -2.98 5.73
C ASN A 92 3.66 -1.80 6.05
N VAL A 93 4.96 -2.06 6.29
CA VAL A 93 5.95 -1.01 6.57
C VAL A 93 6.19 -0.14 5.33
N VAL A 94 6.46 -0.76 4.19
CA VAL A 94 6.76 -0.03 2.95
C VAL A 94 5.54 0.79 2.49
N ALA A 95 4.35 0.19 2.51
CA ALA A 95 3.11 0.86 2.14
C ALA A 95 2.74 2.00 3.10
N GLY A 96 2.89 1.76 4.41
CA GLY A 96 2.65 2.78 5.44
C GLY A 96 3.56 4.00 5.26
N ARG A 97 4.86 3.78 5.13
CA ARG A 97 5.83 4.88 4.91
C ARG A 97 5.61 5.63 3.60
N MET A 98 5.26 4.91 2.53
CA MET A 98 4.96 5.54 1.26
C MET A 98 3.75 6.48 1.37
N LEU A 99 2.72 6.10 2.10
CA LEU A 99 1.52 6.91 2.31
C LEU A 99 1.75 8.06 3.29
N GLU A 100 2.38 7.82 4.44
CA GLU A 100 2.71 8.85 5.45
C GLU A 100 3.60 9.96 4.88
N HIS A 101 4.35 9.64 3.83
CA HIS A 101 5.31 10.54 3.21
C HIS A 101 5.02 10.75 1.72
N VAL A 102 3.77 10.55 1.30
CA VAL A 102 3.37 10.67 -0.10
C VAL A 102 3.65 12.07 -0.69
N GLU A 103 3.73 13.09 0.16
CA GLU A 103 4.02 14.48 -0.19
C GLU A 103 5.51 14.87 -0.13
N VAL A 104 6.41 13.98 0.33
CA VAL A 104 7.85 14.26 0.44
C VAL A 104 8.61 13.84 -0.82
N SER A 105 9.88 14.26 -0.96
CA SER A 105 10.69 13.89 -2.13
C SER A 105 11.03 12.39 -2.14
N LYS A 106 11.27 11.84 -3.34
CA LYS A 106 11.61 10.42 -3.52
C LYS A 106 12.86 10.00 -2.72
N GLU A 107 13.88 10.86 -2.68
CA GLU A 107 15.13 10.61 -1.95
C GLU A 107 14.88 10.52 -0.43
N GLN A 108 13.99 11.36 0.10
CA GLN A 108 13.58 11.31 1.50
C GLN A 108 12.77 10.05 1.81
N MET A 109 11.87 9.66 0.91
CA MET A 109 11.08 8.43 1.03
C MET A 109 11.96 7.18 1.02
N GLU A 110 12.95 7.11 0.13
CA GLU A 110 13.92 6.00 0.04
C GLU A 110 14.69 5.83 1.35
N LYS A 111 15.12 6.94 1.98
CA LYS A 111 15.82 6.90 3.26
C LYS A 111 14.94 6.36 4.40
N LEU A 112 13.73 6.88 4.54
CA LEU A 112 12.79 6.52 5.62
C LEU A 112 12.39 5.05 5.58
N VAL A 113 12.20 4.51 4.38
CA VAL A 113 11.84 3.10 4.21
C VAL A 113 13.02 2.19 4.43
N LYS A 114 14.23 2.58 4.00
CA LYS A 114 15.44 1.81 4.27
C LYS A 114 15.63 1.63 5.78
N GLU A 115 15.56 2.72 6.54
CA GLU A 115 15.68 2.70 8.00
C GLU A 115 14.61 1.78 8.64
N ALA A 116 13.35 1.91 8.22
CA ALA A 116 12.26 1.09 8.75
C ALA A 116 12.38 -0.40 8.38
N LYS A 117 12.90 -0.71 7.18
CA LYS A 117 13.13 -2.07 6.71
C LYS A 117 14.25 -2.74 7.51
N ASP A 118 15.35 -2.03 7.73
CA ASP A 118 16.49 -2.52 8.50
C ASP A 118 16.04 -2.82 9.95
N GLU A 119 15.25 -1.93 10.58
CA GLU A 119 14.69 -2.17 11.92
C GLU A 119 13.79 -3.43 11.98
N VAL A 120 12.92 -3.64 10.99
CA VAL A 120 12.05 -4.82 10.95
C VAL A 120 12.86 -6.10 10.78
N LEU A 121 13.89 -6.08 9.94
CA LEU A 121 14.77 -7.24 9.73
C LEU A 121 15.56 -7.55 11.00
N GLU A 122 16.13 -6.56 11.68
CA GLU A 122 16.83 -6.74 12.95
C GLU A 122 15.90 -7.34 14.02
N ARG A 123 14.66 -6.87 14.11
CA ARG A 123 13.67 -7.41 15.06
C ARG A 123 13.23 -8.82 14.72
N LEU A 124 13.15 -9.16 13.43
CA LEU A 124 12.86 -10.53 13.00
C LEU A 124 14.02 -11.45 13.36
N ASP A 125 15.26 -11.07 13.03
CA ASP A 125 16.46 -11.86 13.34
C ASP A 125 16.62 -12.10 14.85
N ALA A 126 16.35 -11.09 15.68
CA ALA A 126 16.36 -11.22 17.14
C ALA A 126 15.26 -12.16 17.70
N PHE A 127 14.22 -12.48 16.92
CA PHE A 127 13.13 -13.37 17.31
C PHE A 127 13.37 -14.84 16.92
N ILE A 128 14.28 -15.10 15.98
CA ILE A 128 14.62 -16.45 15.47
C ILE A 128 16.00 -16.95 15.94
N GLY A 129 16.78 -16.09 16.62
CA GLY A 129 17.99 -16.46 17.36
C GLY A 129 17.71 -16.85 18.80
#